data_AF-A0A924X1C4-F1
#
_entry.id   AF-A0A924X1C4-F1
#
_cell.length_a   1.000
_cell.length_b   1.000
_cell.length_c   1.000
_cell.angle_alpha   90.00
_cell.angle_beta   90.00
_cell.angle_gamma   90.00
#
_symmetry.space_group_name_H-M   'P 1'
#
loop_
_entity.id
_entity.type
_entity.pdbx_description
1 polymer ?
#
loop_
_entity_poly.entity_id
_entity_poly.type
_entity_poly.pdbx_seq_one_letter_code
_entity_poly.pdbx_strand_id
1 'polypeptide(L)' 'MAEHNVCKDAFDKLCADVNSDAKSAIGESDYWLFELGFRSAIEELLNIADAGEQSRKFVSPRFQMLAERIMQSRRH' A
#
# COMPACT_ATOMS: atom_id res chain seq x y z
N MET A 1 16.52 2.34 -21.79
CA MET A 1 15.63 3.26 -21.04
C MET A 1 15.31 2.54 -19.75
N ALA A 2 15.70 3.07 -18.59
CA ALA A 2 15.31 2.44 -17.33
C ALA A 2 13.79 2.58 -17.21
N GLU A 3 13.07 1.45 -17.13
CA GLU A 3 11.63 1.46 -16.90
C GLU A 3 11.33 2.28 -15.65
N HIS A 4 10.37 3.19 -15.78
CA HIS A 4 9.95 4.06 -14.69
C HIS A 4 9.25 3.22 -13.61
N ASN A 5 9.83 3.13 -12.42
CA ASN A 5 9.28 2.38 -11.30
C ASN A 5 8.50 3.32 -10.36
N VAL A 6 7.17 3.33 -10.51
CA VAL A 6 6.25 4.16 -9.73
C VAL A 6 6.29 3.83 -8.23
N CYS A 7 6.56 2.57 -7.85
CA CYS A 7 6.71 2.19 -6.43
C CYS A 7 7.97 2.81 -5.81
N LYS A 8 9.07 2.84 -6.57
CA LYS A 8 10.32 3.48 -6.12
C LYS A 8 10.15 4.98 -5.95
N ASP A 9 9.48 5.65 -6.90
CA ASP A 9 9.16 7.08 -6.80
C ASP A 9 8.29 7.41 -5.58
N ALA A 10 7.30 6.57 -5.27
CA ALA A 10 6.46 6.74 -4.09
C ALA A 10 7.26 6.56 -2.79
N PHE A 11 8.18 5.60 -2.77
CA PHE A 11 9.07 5.36 -1.64
C PHE A 11 10.06 6.51 -1.43
N ASP A 12 10.65 7.04 -2.50
CA ASP A 12 11.60 8.14 -2.40
C ASP A 12 10.94 9.42 -1.86
N LYS A 13 9.68 9.68 -2.25
CA LYS A 13 8.86 10.75 -1.64
C LYS A 13 8.60 10.51 -0.15
N LEU A 14 8.25 9.28 0.22
CA LEU A 14 8.06 8.91 1.63
C LEU A 14 9.34 9.12 2.45
N CYS A 15 10.50 8.72 1.91
CA CYS A 15 11.80 8.98 2.54
C CYS A 15 12.04 10.48 2.71
N ALA A 16 11.75 11.31 1.70
CA ALA A 16 11.90 12.75 1.80
C ALA A 16 11.01 13.36 2.90
N ASP A 17 9.75 12.92 2.97
CA ASP A 17 8.79 13.40 3.95
C ASP A 17 9.17 12.98 5.38
N VAL A 18 9.49 11.69 5.60
CA VAL A 18 9.81 11.15 6.93
C VAL A 18 11.16 11.64 7.45
N ASN A 19 12.17 11.71 6.57
CA ASN A 19 13.52 12.12 6.97
C ASN A 19 13.60 13.65 7.22
N SER A 20 12.57 14.43 6.86
CA SER A 20 12.50 15.87 7.14
C SER A 20 12.32 16.21 8.63
N ASP A 21 11.77 15.30 9.45
CA ASP A 21 11.42 15.54 10.87
C ASP A 21 12.43 14.90 11.88
N ALA A 22 13.53 14.31 11.37
CA ALA A 22 14.75 13.93 12.10
C ALA A 22 14.62 13.16 13.44
N LYS A 23 13.68 12.22 13.56
CA LYS A 23 13.67 11.21 14.66
C LYS A 23 13.79 9.74 14.21
N SER A 24 13.45 9.44 12.97
CA SER A 24 13.62 8.12 12.35
C SER A 24 14.03 8.32 10.91
N ALA A 25 15.09 7.65 10.47
CA ALA A 25 15.53 7.68 9.08
C ALA A 25 15.07 6.39 8.39
N ILE A 26 14.27 6.51 7.34
CA ILE A 26 13.98 5.40 6.43
C ILE A 26 15.00 5.46 5.30
N GLY A 27 15.71 4.35 5.07
CA GLY A 27 16.78 4.25 4.10
C GLY A 27 16.39 3.42 2.88
N GLU A 28 17.24 3.42 1.86
CA GLU A 28 17.00 2.64 0.64
C GLU A 28 16.85 1.13 0.89
N SER A 29 17.49 0.60 1.93
CA SER A 29 17.33 -0.79 2.36
C SER A 29 15.89 -1.17 2.73
N ASP A 30 15.08 -0.19 3.13
CA ASP A 30 13.68 -0.42 3.53
C ASP A 30 12.73 -0.47 2.32
N TYR A 31 13.21 -0.15 1.11
CA TYR A 31 12.41 -0.17 -0.12
C TYR A 31 11.75 -1.54 -0.36
N TRP A 32 12.50 -2.63 -0.14
CA TRP A 32 11.97 -3.98 -0.35
C TRP A 32 10.85 -4.32 0.63
N LEU A 33 10.92 -3.83 1.87
CA LEU A 33 9.85 -4.01 2.87
C LEU A 33 8.62 -3.19 2.50
N PHE A 34 8.81 -1.96 2.03
CA PHE A 34 7.73 -1.12 1.51
C PHE A 34 7.03 -1.78 0.31
N GLU A 35 7.80 -2.25 -0.68
CA GLU A 35 7.27 -2.89 -1.87
C GLU A 35 6.53 -4.19 -1.52
N LEU A 36 7.09 -5.01 -0.62
CA LEU A 36 6.43 -6.23 -0.15
C LEU A 36 5.09 -5.91 0.53
N GLY A 37 5.06 -4.94 1.44
CA GLY A 37 3.84 -4.52 2.12
C GLY A 37 2.79 -4.00 1.13
N PHE A 38 3.20 -3.26 0.11
CA PHE A 38 2.30 -2.79 -0.95
C PHE A 38 1.73 -3.94 -1.76
N ARG A 39 2.55 -4.89 -2.20
CA ARG A 39 2.10 -6.08 -2.95
C ARG A 39 1.12 -6.93 -2.14
N SER A 40 1.43 -7.20 -0.87
CA SER A 40 0.52 -7.93 0.03
C SER A 40 -0.81 -7.19 0.23
N ALA A 41 -0.81 -5.85 0.29
CA ALA A 41 -2.05 -5.10 0.39
C ALA A 41 -2.92 -5.20 -0.86
N ILE A 42 -2.31 -5.23 -2.06
CA ILE A 42 -3.02 -5.46 -3.32
C ILE A 42 -3.59 -6.88 -3.38
N GLU A 43 -2.81 -7.89 -3.03
CA GLU A 43 -3.28 -9.28 -2.98
C GLU A 43 -4.49 -9.44 -2.04
N GLU A 44 -4.45 -8.82 -0.87
CA GLU A 44 -5.59 -8.87 0.06
C GLU A 44 -6.83 -8.15 -0.52
N LEU A 45 -6.66 -7.02 -1.23
CA LEU A 45 -7.79 -6.38 -1.92
C LEU A 45 -8.40 -7.28 -3.01
N LEU A 46 -7.58 -8.02 -3.75
CA LEU A 46 -8.05 -8.99 -4.74
C LEU A 46 -8.80 -10.14 -4.07
N ASN A 47 -8.26 -10.67 -2.97
CA ASN A 47 -8.93 -11.69 -2.17
C ASN A 47 -10.29 -11.21 -1.65
N ILE A 48 -10.39 -9.96 -1.20
CA ILE A 48 -11.67 -9.36 -0.78
C ILE A 48 -12.62 -9.24 -1.97
N ALA A 49 -12.14 -8.92 -3.16
CA ALA A 49 -12.98 -8.87 -4.36
C ALA A 49 -13.54 -10.25 -4.73
N ASP A 50 -12.70 -11.30 -4.62
CA ASP A 50 -13.07 -12.66 -4.99
C ASP A 50 -13.98 -13.32 -3.93
N ALA A 51 -13.59 -13.26 -2.66
CA ALA A 51 -14.37 -13.82 -1.55
C ALA A 51 -15.62 -12.98 -1.26
N GLY A 52 -15.53 -11.66 -1.43
CA GLY A 52 -16.54 -10.66 -1.08
C GLY A 52 -16.78 -10.48 0.41
N GLU A 53 -15.83 -10.90 1.23
CA GLU A 53 -15.76 -10.58 2.64
C GLU A 53 -14.36 -10.10 3.01
N GLN A 54 -14.29 -9.21 4.00
CA GLN A 54 -13.03 -8.71 4.52
C GLN A 54 -12.73 -9.40 5.85
N SER A 55 -11.68 -10.23 5.86
CA SER A 55 -11.24 -10.94 7.07
C SER A 55 -10.63 -9.99 8.12
N ARG A 56 -9.89 -8.97 7.68
CA ARG A 56 -9.19 -8.01 8.55
C ARG A 56 -9.18 -6.61 7.95
N LYS A 57 -9.25 -5.58 8.81
CA LYS A 57 -9.16 -4.18 8.38
C LYS A 57 -7.73 -3.79 8.04
N PHE A 58 -7.57 -2.97 6.99
CA PHE A 58 -6.29 -2.34 6.69
C PHE A 58 -6.01 -1.22 7.68
N VAL A 59 -4.75 -1.12 8.14
CA VAL A 59 -4.30 0.03 8.95
C VAL A 59 -4.26 1.30 8.11
N SER A 60 -3.93 1.18 6.83
CA SER A 60 -3.96 2.28 5.87
C SER A 60 -5.42 2.71 5.58
N PRO A 61 -5.81 3.96 5.88
CA PRO A 61 -7.16 4.45 5.62
C PRO A 61 -7.54 4.36 4.13
N ARG A 62 -6.55 4.56 3.24
CA ARG A 62 -6.77 4.52 1.79
C ARG A 62 -7.07 3.10 1.30
N PHE A 63 -6.34 2.09 1.79
CA PHE A 63 -6.62 0.70 1.45
C PHE A 63 -7.93 0.21 2.07
N GLN A 64 -8.25 0.65 3.30
CA GLN A 64 -9.52 0.33 3.92
C GLN A 64 -10.71 0.89 3.12
N MET A 65 -10.62 2.15 2.66
CA MET A 65 -11.64 2.76 1.79
C MET A 65 -11.81 1.98 0.48
N LEU A 66 -10.73 1.46 -0.11
CA LEU A 66 -10.81 0.63 -1.32
C LEU A 66 -11.50 -0.70 -1.05
N ALA A 67 -11.16 -1.38 0.04
CA ALA A 67 -11.83 -2.62 0.46
C ALA A 67 -13.34 -2.41 0.66
N GLU A 68 -13.73 -1.32 1.33
CA GLU A 68 -15.14 -0.96 1.53
C GLU A 68 -15.88 -0.71 0.22
N ARG A 69 -15.25 -0.01 -0.73
CA ARG A 69 -15.83 0.20 -2.07
C ARG A 69 -16.02 -1.11 -2.83
N ILE A 70 -15.03 -2.00 -2.79
CA ILE A 70 -15.12 -3.33 -3.42
C ILE A 70 -16.31 -4.10 -2.84
N MET A 71 -16.43 -4.15 -1.51
CA MET A 71 -17.54 -4.83 -0.84
C MET A 71 -18.90 -4.20 -1.15
N GLN A 72 -18.99 -2.87 -1.23
CA GLN A 72 -20.23 -2.15 -1.61
C GLN A 72 -20.64 -2.44 -3.06
N SER A 73 -19.66 -2.49 -3.98
CA SER A 73 -19.91 -2.72 -5.40
C SER A 73 -20.52 -4.09 -5.67
N ARG A 74 -20.26 -5.09 -4.81
CA ARG A 74 -20.83 -6.44 -4.92
C ARG A 74 -22.28 -6.56 -4.43
N ARG A 75 -22.74 -5.60 -3.62
CA ARG A 75 -24.12 -5.60 -3.08
C ARG A 75 -25.15 -5.02 -4.05
N HIS A 76 -24.69 -4.42 -5.14
CA HIS A 76 -25.48 -3.88 -6.25
C HIS A 76 -25.47 -4.83 -7.43
#